data_AF-A0A917GY06-F1
#
_entry.id   AF-A0A917GY06-F1
#
_cell.length_a   1.000
_cell.length_b   1.000
_cell.length_c   1.000
_cell.angle_alpha   90.00
_cell.angle_beta   90.00
_cell.angle_gamma   90.00
#
_symmetry.space_group_name_H-M   'P 1'
#
loop_
_entity.id
_entity.type
_entity.pdbx_description
1 polymer ?
#
loop_
_entity_poly.entity_id
_entity_poly.type
_entity_poly.pdbx_seq_one_letter_code
_entity_poly.pdbx_strand_id
1 'polypeptide(L)'
;MSTDKTNNFSHIKFGFRGEGISYKLNGKEYEFNSTCFDGINICFDDLGVSNLNESQKTKMFVEIIQFVNEKENVKPTISYNIDEKNAELWKKLTVEFSSQIKDVDITNNEKANEAWYKSMKADLETGLAEMNIKGLKIKTVKDLDKHWNKIKFTKDGESNERVTFWDKLKAKLN
;
A
#
# COMPACT_ATOMS: atom_id res chain seq x y z
N MET A 1 22.07 28.37 -20.95
CA MET A 1 21.96 27.59 -19.70
C MET A 1 20.81 26.61 -19.86
N SER A 2 21.12 25.36 -20.20
CA SER A 2 20.15 24.26 -20.18
C SER A 2 20.52 23.41 -18.98
N THR A 3 19.78 23.54 -17.89
CA THR A 3 19.91 22.59 -16.78
C THR A 3 19.04 21.40 -17.13
N ASP A 4 19.66 20.34 -17.65
CA ASP A 4 19.07 19.00 -17.65
C ASP A 4 18.75 18.64 -16.19
N LYS A 5 17.53 18.95 -15.76
CA LYS A 5 16.95 18.53 -14.48
C LYS A 5 16.27 17.17 -14.62
N THR A 6 16.83 16.26 -15.40
CA THR A 6 16.34 14.89 -15.39
C THR A 6 16.83 14.24 -14.11
N ASN A 7 16.00 14.32 -13.05
CA ASN A 7 16.18 13.46 -11.89
C ASN A 7 16.18 12.03 -12.41
N ASN A 8 17.33 11.36 -12.33
CA ASN A 8 17.45 9.99 -12.81
C ASN A 8 16.76 9.05 -11.82
N PHE A 9 15.50 8.72 -12.08
CA PHE A 9 14.71 7.78 -11.29
C PHE A 9 14.90 6.31 -11.70
N SER A 10 16.08 5.93 -12.19
CA SER A 10 16.36 4.53 -12.58
C SER A 10 16.15 3.49 -11.46
N HIS A 11 16.17 3.94 -10.20
CA HIS A 11 15.87 3.15 -9.01
C HIS A 11 14.38 3.06 -8.65
N ILE A 12 13.49 3.76 -9.36
CA ILE A 12 12.03 3.77 -9.14
C ILE A 12 11.32 3.24 -10.39
N LYS A 13 10.38 2.32 -10.20
CA LYS A 13 9.59 1.74 -11.30
C LYS A 13 8.15 1.53 -10.88
N PHE A 14 7.23 1.73 -11.82
CA PHE A 14 5.87 1.23 -11.66
C PHE A 14 5.84 -0.28 -11.89
N GLY A 15 4.96 -0.96 -11.16
CA GLY A 15 4.59 -2.33 -11.43
C GLY A 15 3.66 -2.45 -12.65
N PHE A 16 3.11 -3.64 -12.84
CA PHE A 16 2.30 -3.96 -14.01
C PHE A 16 1.05 -3.05 -14.07
N ARG A 17 0.83 -2.38 -15.20
CA ARG A 17 -0.28 -1.42 -15.43
C ARG A 17 -0.29 -0.19 -14.51
N GLY A 18 0.84 0.17 -13.90
CA GLY A 18 0.88 1.31 -12.96
C GLY A 18 0.43 0.94 -11.54
N GLU A 19 0.09 -0.33 -11.32
CA GLU A 19 -0.19 -0.86 -10.00
C GLU A 19 1.13 -1.20 -9.30
N GLY A 20 1.30 -0.64 -8.10
CA GLY A 20 2.50 -0.73 -7.31
C GLY A 20 3.67 0.15 -7.76
N ILE A 21 4.51 0.53 -6.81
CA ILE A 21 5.79 1.21 -7.04
C ILE A 21 6.90 0.39 -6.39
N SER A 22 7.93 0.06 -7.16
CA SER A 22 9.17 -0.56 -6.67
C SER A 22 10.25 0.51 -6.54
N TYR A 23 10.89 0.59 -5.38
CA TYR A 23 12.00 1.51 -5.09
C TYR A 23 13.23 0.73 -4.63
N LYS A 24 14.38 0.99 -5.26
CA LYS A 24 15.67 0.39 -4.88
C LYS A 24 16.49 1.30 -3.97
N LEU A 25 16.81 0.83 -2.78
CA LEU A 25 17.69 1.51 -1.81
C LEU A 25 18.70 0.53 -1.22
N ASN A 26 19.99 0.86 -1.26
CA ASN A 26 21.07 0.06 -0.67
C ASN A 26 21.06 -1.43 -1.11
N GLY A 27 20.76 -1.69 -2.39
CA GLY A 27 20.68 -3.04 -2.94
C GLY A 27 19.43 -3.84 -2.54
N LYS A 28 18.50 -3.24 -1.79
CA LYS A 28 17.19 -3.82 -1.47
C LYS A 28 16.10 -3.15 -2.28
N GLU A 29 15.09 -3.92 -2.65
CA GLU A 29 13.88 -3.45 -3.32
C GLU A 29 12.74 -3.36 -2.29
N TYR A 30 12.01 -2.26 -2.34
CA TYR A 30 10.85 -1.99 -1.50
C TYR A 30 9.65 -1.76 -2.42
N GLU A 31 8.57 -2.48 -2.20
CA GLU A 31 7.34 -2.34 -2.98
C GLU A 31 6.26 -1.64 -2.14
N PHE A 32 5.52 -0.75 -2.79
CA PHE A 32 4.41 0.00 -2.21
C PHE A 32 3.17 -0.24 -3.04
N ASN A 33 2.03 -0.38 -2.38
CA ASN A 33 0.77 -0.35 -3.07
C ASN A 33 0.53 1.03 -3.68
N SER A 34 0.29 1.04 -4.99
CA SER A 34 -0.28 2.17 -5.68
C SER A 34 -1.37 1.69 -6.63
N THR A 35 -2.43 2.46 -6.76
CA THR A 35 -3.50 2.19 -7.73
C THR A 35 -3.54 3.30 -8.77
N CYS A 36 -3.97 2.96 -9.99
CA CYS A 36 -4.06 3.93 -11.09
C CYS A 36 -5.50 4.30 -11.49
N PHE A 37 -6.51 3.65 -10.91
CA PHE A 37 -7.92 3.97 -11.16
C PHE A 37 -8.28 5.33 -10.52
N ASP A 38 -8.82 6.25 -11.33
CA ASP A 38 -9.13 7.66 -10.98
C ASP A 38 -7.93 8.55 -10.60
N GLY A 39 -6.74 8.14 -11.04
CA GLY A 39 -5.47 8.82 -10.79
C GLY A 39 -4.50 7.93 -10.01
N ILE A 40 -3.29 8.42 -9.76
CA ILE A 40 -2.26 7.66 -9.05
C ILE A 40 -2.46 7.88 -7.55
N ASN A 41 -2.92 6.85 -6.84
CA ASN A 41 -2.97 6.83 -5.38
C ASN A 41 -1.77 6.01 -4.87
N ILE A 42 -1.00 6.56 -3.92
CA ILE A 42 0.19 5.92 -3.36
C ILE A 42 -0.03 5.74 -1.86
N CYS A 43 0.02 4.48 -1.40
CA CYS A 43 -0.08 4.13 0.01
C CYS A 43 1.32 4.01 0.62
N PHE A 44 1.60 4.80 1.68
CA PHE A 44 2.89 4.74 2.38
C PHE A 44 2.89 3.88 3.64
N ASP A 45 1.77 3.22 3.97
CA ASP A 45 1.68 2.34 5.14
C ASP A 45 2.63 1.14 5.03
N ASP A 46 2.96 0.69 3.81
CA ASP A 46 3.93 -0.38 3.56
C ASP A 46 5.35 -0.02 4.06
N LEU A 47 5.70 1.27 4.15
CA LEU A 47 6.94 1.73 4.78
C LEU A 47 6.88 1.66 6.33
N GLY A 48 5.69 1.53 6.89
CA GLY A 48 5.37 1.25 8.29
C GLY A 48 6.29 0.22 8.92
N VAL A 49 6.30 -0.96 8.29
CA VAL A 49 6.95 -2.19 8.76
C VAL A 49 8.43 -2.31 8.35
N SER A 50 8.93 -1.38 7.54
CA SER A 50 10.32 -1.41 7.08
C SER A 50 11.31 -1.08 8.19
N ASN A 51 12.54 -1.57 8.05
CA ASN A 51 13.66 -1.22 8.93
C ASN A 51 14.31 0.14 8.60
N LEU A 52 13.64 0.95 7.79
CA LEU A 52 14.15 2.25 7.34
C LEU A 52 13.98 3.31 8.41
N ASN A 53 14.98 4.19 8.51
CA ASN A 53 14.91 5.36 9.37
C ASN A 53 14.08 6.49 8.71
N GLU A 54 13.76 7.53 9.49
CA GLU A 54 12.96 8.67 9.03
C GLU A 54 13.57 9.37 7.81
N SER A 55 14.89 9.58 7.78
CA SER A 55 15.57 10.24 6.66
C SER A 55 15.42 9.45 5.36
N GLN A 56 15.54 8.13 5.42
CA GLN A 56 15.34 7.25 4.26
C GLN A 56 13.89 7.28 3.79
N LYS A 57 12.94 7.23 4.72
CA LYS A 57 11.50 7.32 4.43
C LYS A 57 11.13 8.65 3.77
N THR A 58 11.63 9.76 4.30
CA THR A 58 11.46 11.10 3.71
C THR A 58 12.04 11.16 2.30
N LYS A 59 13.25 10.64 2.09
CA LYS A 59 13.85 10.59 0.75
C LYS A 59 12.95 9.84 -0.23
N MET A 60 12.46 8.67 0.15
CA MET A 60 11.60 7.85 -0.70
C MET A 60 10.29 8.55 -1.00
N PHE A 61 9.65 9.17 -0.01
CA PHE A 61 8.44 9.95 -0.19
C PHE A 61 8.61 11.05 -1.24
N VAL A 62 9.68 11.85 -1.10
CA VAL A 62 9.96 12.99 -1.99
C VAL A 62 10.24 12.51 -3.41
N GLU A 63 11.13 11.54 -3.57
CA GLU A 63 11.53 11.06 -4.90
C GLU A 63 10.39 10.33 -5.61
N ILE A 64 9.51 9.63 -4.89
CA ILE A 64 8.33 8.98 -5.47
C ILE A 64 7.34 10.02 -5.99
N ILE A 65 7.06 11.08 -5.22
CA ILE A 65 6.17 12.17 -5.68
C ILE A 65 6.75 12.86 -6.90
N GLN A 66 8.05 13.18 -6.88
CA GLN A 66 8.73 13.79 -8.02
C GLN A 66 8.70 12.87 -9.25
N PHE A 67 8.97 11.58 -9.06
CA PHE A 67 8.89 10.58 -10.12
C PHE A 67 7.50 10.54 -10.76
N VAL A 68 6.43 10.52 -9.97
CA VAL A 68 5.05 10.51 -10.50
C VAL A 68 4.74 11.81 -11.22
N ASN A 69 5.07 12.96 -10.62
CA ASN A 69 4.86 14.28 -11.22
C ASN A 69 5.59 14.44 -12.55
N GLU A 70 6.83 13.95 -12.65
CA GLU A 70 7.67 14.11 -13.84
C GLU A 70 7.34 13.07 -14.93
N LYS A 71 7.08 11.81 -14.55
CA LYS A 71 6.89 10.70 -15.50
C LYS A 71 5.48 10.62 -16.05
N GLU A 72 4.49 10.81 -15.18
CA GLU A 72 3.08 10.67 -15.53
C GLU A 72 2.39 12.03 -15.71
N ASN A 73 3.11 13.14 -15.41
CA ASN A 73 2.61 14.51 -15.52
C ASN A 73 1.29 14.73 -14.74
N VAL A 74 1.16 14.05 -13.59
CA VAL A 74 0.01 14.15 -12.68
C VAL A 74 0.48 14.26 -11.24
N LYS A 75 -0.33 14.91 -10.40
CA LYS A 75 -0.11 14.91 -8.95
C LYS A 75 -0.76 13.66 -8.33
N PRO A 76 -0.05 12.89 -7.50
CA PRO A 76 -0.62 11.72 -6.85
C PRO A 76 -1.57 12.12 -5.72
N THR A 77 -2.52 11.24 -5.39
CA THR A 77 -3.18 11.22 -4.08
C THR A 77 -2.30 10.38 -3.14
N ILE A 78 -2.07 10.87 -1.92
CA ILE A 78 -1.29 10.14 -0.92
C ILE A 78 -2.22 9.55 0.12
N SER A 79 -2.08 8.26 0.40
CA SER A 79 -2.84 7.58 1.45
C SER A 79 -1.95 7.07 2.58
N TYR A 80 -2.43 7.21 3.82
CA TYR A 80 -1.82 6.63 5.01
C TYR A 80 -2.82 6.46 6.16
N ASN A 81 -2.49 5.59 7.10
CA ASN A 81 -3.27 5.29 8.30
C ASN A 81 -2.73 6.07 9.51
N ILE A 82 -3.62 6.78 10.22
CA ILE A 82 -3.23 7.60 11.39
C ILE A 82 -2.85 6.79 12.62
N ASP A 83 -3.29 5.53 12.68
CA ASP A 83 -2.99 4.66 13.82
C ASP A 83 -1.60 4.02 13.66
N GLU A 84 -0.94 4.14 12.51
CA GLU A 84 0.36 3.52 12.25
C GLU A 84 1.54 4.39 12.74
N LYS A 85 2.63 3.74 13.13
CA LYS A 85 3.85 4.34 13.72
C LYS A 85 4.38 5.59 13.02
N ASN A 86 4.31 5.66 11.69
CA ASN A 86 4.87 6.76 10.90
C ASN A 86 3.83 7.83 10.52
N ALA A 87 2.62 7.79 11.08
CA ALA A 87 1.53 8.71 10.75
C ALA A 87 1.93 10.20 10.85
N GLU A 88 2.64 10.58 11.91
CA GLU A 88 3.09 11.97 12.10
C GLU A 88 4.13 12.40 11.05
N LEU A 89 4.99 11.47 10.61
CA LEU A 89 5.92 11.73 9.50
C LEU A 89 5.13 11.99 8.21
N TRP A 90 4.18 11.12 7.88
CA TRP A 90 3.37 11.25 6.66
C TRP A 90 2.55 12.53 6.66
N LYS A 91 1.91 12.85 7.79
CA LYS A 91 1.17 14.10 7.97
C LYS A 91 2.06 15.33 7.76
N LYS A 92 3.27 15.34 8.32
CA LYS A 92 4.22 16.45 8.11
C LYS A 92 4.59 16.58 6.63
N LEU A 93 4.94 15.48 5.98
CA LEU A 93 5.41 15.48 4.59
C LEU A 93 4.29 15.83 3.60
N THR A 94 3.06 15.37 3.80
CA THR A 94 1.94 15.73 2.92
C THR A 94 1.59 17.22 3.00
N VAL A 95 1.75 17.84 4.16
CA VAL A 95 1.60 19.31 4.31
C VAL A 95 2.74 20.03 3.59
N GLU A 96 3.99 19.63 3.83
CA GLU A 96 5.19 20.24 3.22
C GLU A 96 5.16 20.17 1.69
N PHE A 97 4.70 19.05 1.14
CA PHE A 97 4.64 18.79 -0.30
C PHE A 97 3.24 18.97 -0.90
N SER A 98 2.33 19.66 -0.21
CA SER A 98 0.92 19.86 -0.64
C SER A 98 0.77 20.44 -2.05
N SER A 99 1.69 21.30 -2.49
CA SER A 99 1.67 21.85 -3.86
C SER A 99 1.97 20.80 -4.95
N GLN A 100 2.58 19.67 -4.59
CA GLN A 100 2.99 18.57 -5.47
C GLN A 100 2.07 17.34 -5.37
N ILE A 101 1.08 17.39 -4.49
CA ILE A 101 0.12 16.33 -4.21
C ILE A 101 -1.28 16.81 -4.63
N LYS A 102 -2.11 15.89 -5.13
CA LYS A 102 -3.49 16.18 -5.53
C LYS A 102 -4.40 16.25 -4.31
N ASP A 103 -4.34 15.22 -3.47
CA ASP A 103 -5.17 15.06 -2.29
C ASP A 103 -4.50 14.12 -1.28
N VAL A 104 -5.04 14.06 -0.06
CA VAL A 104 -4.57 13.17 1.01
C VAL A 104 -5.75 12.34 1.52
N ASP A 105 -5.65 11.03 1.39
CA ASP A 105 -6.64 10.08 1.90
C ASP A 105 -6.18 9.50 3.24
N ILE A 106 -6.88 9.87 4.31
CA ILE A 106 -6.51 9.50 5.68
C ILE A 106 -7.48 8.45 6.20
N THR A 107 -6.96 7.27 6.50
CA THR A 107 -7.72 6.17 7.11
C THR A 107 -7.30 5.93 8.56
N ASN A 108 -8.02 5.03 9.23
CA ASN A 108 -7.67 4.51 10.55
C ASN A 108 -7.92 2.99 10.58
N ASN A 109 -7.44 2.31 11.62
CA ASN A 109 -7.59 0.86 11.76
C ASN A 109 -9.05 0.43 11.79
N GLU A 110 -9.96 1.22 12.36
CA GLU A 110 -11.39 0.91 12.40
C GLU A 110 -11.98 0.86 10.98
N LYS A 111 -11.83 1.93 10.19
CA LYS A 111 -12.32 2.01 8.81
C LYS A 111 -11.63 0.98 7.91
N ALA A 112 -10.32 0.79 8.06
CA ALA A 112 -9.59 -0.22 7.31
C ALA A 112 -10.11 -1.64 7.61
N ASN A 113 -10.36 -1.95 8.89
CA ASN A 113 -10.97 -3.19 9.31
C ASN A 113 -12.39 -3.37 8.76
N GLU A 114 -13.22 -2.33 8.77
CA GLU A 114 -14.57 -2.41 8.19
C GLU A 114 -14.53 -2.68 6.69
N ALA A 115 -13.69 -1.96 5.93
CA ALA A 115 -13.55 -2.14 4.49
C ALA A 115 -13.05 -3.56 4.17
N TRP A 116 -12.04 -4.02 4.92
CA TRP A 116 -11.47 -5.34 4.73
C TRP A 116 -12.46 -6.45 5.07
N TYR A 117 -13.19 -6.33 6.18
CA TYR A 117 -14.26 -7.27 6.53
C TYR A 117 -15.33 -7.33 5.45
N LYS A 118 -15.80 -6.18 4.95
CA LYS A 118 -16.82 -6.13 3.87
C LYS A 118 -16.34 -6.82 2.61
N SER A 119 -15.09 -6.57 2.19
CA SER A 119 -14.49 -7.23 1.02
C SER A 119 -14.39 -8.74 1.22
N MET A 120 -13.87 -9.20 2.36
CA MET A 120 -13.76 -10.63 2.65
C MET A 120 -15.12 -11.31 2.71
N LYS A 121 -16.10 -10.66 3.34
CA LYS A 121 -17.47 -11.16 3.41
C LYS A 121 -18.06 -11.36 2.02
N ALA A 122 -17.96 -10.35 1.14
CA ALA A 122 -18.46 -10.44 -0.23
C ALA A 122 -17.83 -11.60 -1.01
N ASP A 123 -16.51 -11.79 -0.91
CA ASP A 123 -15.82 -12.91 -1.54
C ASP A 123 -16.30 -14.28 -0.99
N LEU A 124 -16.47 -14.40 0.33
CA LEU A 124 -16.93 -15.64 0.97
C LEU A 124 -18.40 -15.95 0.65
N GLU A 125 -19.25 -14.94 0.47
CA GLU A 125 -20.65 -15.09 0.05
C GLU A 125 -20.79 -15.69 -1.35
N THR A 126 -19.77 -15.62 -2.20
CA THR A 126 -19.75 -16.34 -3.48
C THR A 126 -19.69 -17.86 -3.32
N GLY A 127 -19.25 -18.37 -2.17
CA GLY A 127 -19.01 -19.79 -1.90
C GLY A 127 -17.79 -20.39 -2.61
N LEU A 128 -17.06 -19.60 -3.41
CA LEU A 128 -15.90 -20.04 -4.20
C LEU A 128 -14.57 -19.60 -3.58
N ALA A 129 -14.60 -18.62 -2.67
CA ALA A 129 -13.41 -18.10 -2.02
C ALA A 129 -13.00 -18.95 -0.81
N GLU A 130 -11.69 -19.19 -0.69
CA GLU A 130 -11.06 -19.68 0.52
C GLU A 130 -9.89 -18.75 0.84
N MET A 131 -9.82 -18.28 2.08
CA MET A 131 -8.77 -17.38 2.54
C MET A 131 -7.97 -18.05 3.65
N ASN A 132 -6.65 -17.93 3.58
CA ASN A 132 -5.75 -18.39 4.65
C ASN A 132 -5.05 -17.16 5.22
N ILE A 133 -5.35 -16.82 6.47
CA ILE A 133 -4.86 -15.61 7.14
C ILE A 133 -4.36 -15.99 8.53
N LYS A 134 -3.10 -15.67 8.86
CA LYS A 134 -2.46 -16.05 10.15
C LYS A 134 -2.63 -17.55 10.48
N GLY A 135 -2.55 -18.42 9.47
CA GLY A 135 -2.77 -19.87 9.62
C GLY A 135 -4.22 -20.30 9.84
N LEU A 136 -5.18 -19.36 9.85
CA LEU A 136 -6.60 -19.64 9.96
C LEU A 136 -7.21 -19.79 8.57
N LYS A 137 -7.91 -20.90 8.39
CA LYS A 137 -8.62 -21.24 7.16
C LYS A 137 -10.05 -20.71 7.22
N ILE A 138 -10.36 -19.69 6.42
CA ILE A 138 -11.66 -19.03 6.37
C ILE A 138 -12.37 -19.43 5.08
N LYS A 139 -13.49 -20.15 5.20
CA LYS A 139 -14.29 -20.64 4.06
C LYS A 139 -15.70 -20.10 4.01
N THR A 140 -16.21 -19.62 5.15
CA THR A 140 -17.57 -19.10 5.26
C THR A 140 -17.57 -17.78 6.01
N VAL A 141 -18.63 -16.99 5.85
CA VAL A 141 -18.86 -15.78 6.66
C VAL A 141 -18.87 -16.12 8.16
N LYS A 142 -19.40 -17.29 8.54
CA LYS A 142 -19.38 -17.75 9.93
C LYS A 142 -17.96 -17.99 10.47
N ASP A 143 -17.05 -18.50 9.63
CA ASP A 143 -15.63 -18.62 10.00
C ASP A 143 -14.99 -17.24 10.16
N LEU A 144 -15.32 -16.32 9.26
CA LEU A 144 -14.85 -14.93 9.32
C LEU A 144 -15.28 -14.27 10.63
N ASP A 145 -16.56 -14.36 10.99
CA ASP A 145 -17.10 -13.81 12.25
C ASP A 145 -16.40 -14.40 13.48
N LYS A 146 -16.24 -15.73 13.48
CA LYS A 146 -15.60 -16.46 14.58
C LYS A 146 -14.14 -16.04 14.77
N HIS A 147 -13.44 -15.73 13.69
CA HIS A 147 -12.00 -15.45 13.70
C HIS A 147 -11.66 -13.97 13.60
N TRP A 148 -12.66 -13.08 13.45
CA TRP A 148 -12.45 -11.67 13.15
C TRP A 148 -11.50 -10.98 14.14
N ASN A 149 -11.71 -11.16 15.44
CA ASN A 149 -10.86 -10.55 16.47
C ASN A 149 -9.39 -11.00 16.43
N LYS A 150 -9.07 -12.14 15.78
CA LYS A 150 -7.69 -12.63 15.62
C LYS A 150 -7.02 -12.10 14.35
N ILE A 151 -7.82 -11.77 13.33
CA ILE A 151 -7.31 -11.38 12.01
C ILE A 151 -7.31 -9.87 11.78
N LYS A 152 -8.29 -9.15 12.35
CA LYS A 152 -8.40 -7.69 12.22
C LYS A 152 -7.11 -6.99 12.64
N PHE A 153 -6.81 -5.85 12.05
CA PHE A 153 -5.69 -4.99 12.44
C PHE A 153 -5.91 -4.55 13.89
N THR A 154 -5.00 -4.93 14.79
CA THR A 154 -5.09 -4.61 16.22
C THR A 154 -4.00 -3.66 16.71
N LYS A 155 -2.86 -3.58 16.00
CA LYS A 155 -1.70 -2.73 16.28
C LYS A 155 -0.86 -2.51 15.02
N ASP A 156 0.01 -1.50 15.06
CA ASP A 156 0.99 -1.14 14.04
C ASP A 156 1.72 -2.35 13.45
N GLY A 157 1.72 -2.42 12.13
CA GLY A 157 2.59 -3.33 11.39
C GLY A 157 2.19 -4.81 11.35
N GLU A 158 0.96 -5.18 11.72
CA GLU A 158 0.44 -6.53 11.42
C GLU A 158 0.00 -6.63 9.95
N SER A 159 0.87 -7.16 9.08
CA SER A 159 0.46 -7.58 7.73
C SER A 159 -0.20 -8.96 7.77
N ASN A 160 -1.36 -9.11 7.14
CA ASN A 160 -2.00 -10.40 6.96
C ASN A 160 -1.61 -10.98 5.58
N GLU A 161 -0.86 -12.08 5.56
CA GLU A 161 -0.68 -12.84 4.32
C GLU A 161 -2.05 -13.33 3.83
N ARG A 162 -2.40 -12.97 2.58
CA ARG A 162 -3.61 -13.42 1.90
C ARG A 162 -3.21 -14.29 0.72
N VAL A 163 -3.47 -15.60 0.82
CA VAL A 163 -3.37 -16.52 -0.32
C VAL A 163 -4.78 -16.83 -0.81
N THR A 164 -5.14 -16.32 -1.99
CA THR A 164 -6.45 -16.55 -2.62
C THR A 164 -6.48 -17.81 -3.47
N PHE A 165 -7.69 -18.23 -3.86
CA PHE A 165 -7.87 -19.30 -4.85
C PHE A 165 -7.16 -18.99 -6.18
N TRP A 166 -7.21 -17.73 -6.64
CA TRP A 166 -6.55 -17.29 -7.88
C TRP A 166 -5.02 -17.34 -7.79
N ASP A 167 -4.45 -17.05 -6.62
CA ASP A 167 -3.00 -17.18 -6.38
C ASP A 167 -2.57 -18.65 -6.47
N LYS A 168 -3.37 -19.56 -5.89
CA LYS A 168 -3.15 -21.01 -5.98
C LYS A 168 -3.33 -21.54 -7.40
N LEU A 169 -4.27 -20.99 -8.17
CA LEU A 169 -4.51 -21.40 -9.55
C LEU A 169 -3.37 -20.94 -10.46
N LYS A 170 -2.91 -19.68 -10.34
CA LYS A 170 -1.73 -19.18 -11.06
C LYS A 170 -0.48 -20.00 -10.76
N ALA A 171 -0.24 -20.36 -9.50
CA ALA A 171 0.91 -21.17 -9.10
C ALA A 171 0.91 -22.61 -9.67
N LYS A 172 -0.24 -23.12 -10.13
CA LYS A 172 -0.37 -24.44 -10.77
C LYS A 172 -0.31 -24.39 -12.29
N LEU A 173 -0.47 -23.21 -12.88
CA LEU A 173 -0.47 -22.98 -14.32
C LEU A 173 0.88 -22.48 -14.86
N ASN A 174 1.82 -22.16 -13.97
CA ASN A 174 3.25 -22.00 -14.23
C ASN A 174 4.02 -23.27 -13.86
#